data_AF-A0A6A7GDA0-F1
#
_entry.id   AF-A0A6A7GDA0-F1
#
_cell.length_a   1.000
_cell.length_b   1.000
_cell.length_c   1.000
_cell.angle_alpha   90.00
_cell.angle_beta   90.00
_cell.angle_gamma   90.00
#
_symmetry.space_group_name_H-M   'P 1'
#
loop_
_entity.id
_entity.type
_entity.pdbx_description
1 polymer ?
#
loop_
_entity_poly.entity_id
_entity_poly.type
_entity_poly.pdbx_seq_one_letter_code
_entity_poly.pdbx_strand_id
1 'polypeptide(L)'
;NEYAAAQRGLYNRDMTSIRVENVPPENILAMHKYFTQMREKEDKESVKYHLFISPLTNFLRNTFWLPFEIAERGNCARWISSGLYRADVVTRPSLWPRSVWINMFENSHRTAAKEPQNISVVSYRRIKHAKLSYGIDAKPIQPVAPLQSIRSLFYWDLERFADVIVEVPETGITATVERKTNPQKPSKLRNIVNARFFIGTSAIITFMVIRRQYRKILPHRSLRRLFRFFSK
;
A
#
# COMPACT_ATOMS: atom_id res chain seq x y z
N ASN A 1 6.85 -28.00 -4.79
CA ASN A 1 6.02 -27.04 -5.57
C ASN A 1 5.74 -25.79 -4.72
N GLU A 2 6.78 -25.14 -4.18
CA GLU A 2 6.68 -24.04 -3.21
C GLU A 2 6.17 -22.73 -3.81
N TYR A 3 6.37 -22.50 -5.10
CA TYR A 3 5.91 -21.29 -5.79
C TYR A 3 4.39 -21.11 -5.76
N ALA A 4 3.65 -22.22 -5.75
CA ALA A 4 2.20 -22.16 -5.63
C ALA A 4 1.76 -21.63 -4.26
N ALA A 5 2.52 -21.88 -3.17
CA ALA A 5 2.19 -21.49 -1.80
C ALA A 5 2.05 -19.96 -1.64
N ALA A 6 2.90 -19.19 -2.32
CA ALA A 6 3.02 -17.74 -2.16
C ALA A 6 1.87 -16.93 -2.80
N GLN A 7 1.15 -17.49 -3.78
CA GLN A 7 0.10 -16.79 -4.54
C GLN A 7 -1.33 -17.19 -4.16
N ARG A 8 -1.52 -18.18 -3.27
CA ARG A 8 -2.85 -18.77 -2.99
C ARG A 8 -3.85 -17.85 -2.27
N GLY A 9 -3.38 -16.82 -1.58
CA GLY A 9 -4.27 -15.82 -0.95
C GLY A 9 -5.02 -14.92 -1.95
N LEU A 10 -4.60 -14.93 -3.22
CA LEU A 10 -5.18 -14.14 -4.31
C LEU A 10 -6.56 -14.67 -4.73
N TYR A 11 -6.75 -15.99 -4.73
CA TYR A 11 -7.96 -16.64 -5.26
C TYR A 11 -9.23 -16.35 -4.44
N ASN A 12 -9.09 -16.08 -3.14
CA ASN A 12 -10.23 -15.80 -2.25
C ASN A 12 -10.53 -14.29 -2.09
N ARG A 13 -9.91 -13.41 -2.89
CA ARG A 13 -9.95 -11.95 -2.72
C ARG A 13 -10.16 -11.18 -4.02
N ASP A 14 -10.92 -10.09 -3.92
CA ASP A 14 -10.97 -9.10 -4.99
C ASP A 14 -9.67 -8.29 -5.00
N MET A 15 -9.20 -7.92 -6.20
CA MET A 15 -7.96 -7.18 -6.39
C MET A 15 -8.11 -6.08 -7.42
N THR A 16 -7.77 -4.85 -7.03
CA THR A 16 -7.62 -3.75 -7.98
C THR A 16 -6.15 -3.44 -8.18
N SER A 17 -5.70 -3.57 -9.43
CA SER A 17 -4.32 -3.38 -9.85
C SER A 17 -4.19 -2.19 -10.80
N ILE A 18 -2.97 -1.71 -10.97
CA ILE A 18 -2.61 -0.69 -11.96
C ILE A 18 -1.63 -1.33 -12.92
N ARG A 19 -1.92 -1.26 -14.21
CA ARG A 19 -1.01 -1.58 -15.29
C ARG A 19 -0.45 -0.28 -15.86
N VAL A 20 0.87 -0.23 -16.00
CA VAL A 20 1.57 0.85 -16.72
C VAL A 20 2.08 0.23 -18.01
N GLU A 21 1.60 0.73 -19.16
CA GLU A 21 1.85 0.08 -20.45
C GLU A 21 3.30 0.29 -20.91
N ASN A 22 3.80 1.50 -20.75
CA ASN A 22 5.12 1.93 -21.20
C ASN A 22 5.92 2.47 -20.02
N VAL A 23 7.05 1.82 -19.73
CA VAL A 23 8.06 2.31 -18.80
C VAL A 23 9.39 2.28 -19.55
N PRO A 24 10.20 3.35 -19.51
CA PRO A 24 11.49 3.36 -20.18
C PRO A 24 12.38 2.17 -19.75
N PRO A 25 13.08 1.49 -20.68
CA PRO A 25 13.89 0.30 -20.36
C PRO A 25 14.92 0.54 -19.26
N GLU A 26 15.54 1.72 -19.22
CA GLU A 26 16.51 2.12 -18.20
C GLU A 26 15.91 2.15 -16.79
N ASN A 27 14.63 2.51 -16.67
CA ASN A 27 13.90 2.52 -15.41
C ASN A 27 13.57 1.10 -14.95
N ILE A 28 13.18 0.22 -15.88
CA ILE A 28 12.99 -1.20 -15.61
C ILE A 28 14.30 -1.83 -15.12
N LEU A 29 15.42 -1.50 -15.77
CA LEU A 29 16.74 -1.95 -15.36
C LEU A 29 17.14 -1.41 -13.97
N ALA A 30 16.82 -0.16 -13.64
CA ALA A 30 17.05 0.40 -12.32
C ALA A 30 16.27 -0.34 -11.22
N MET A 31 15.01 -0.71 -11.50
CA MET A 31 14.22 -1.54 -10.61
C MET A 31 14.78 -2.96 -10.47
N HIS A 32 15.20 -3.58 -11.56
CA HIS A 32 15.85 -4.89 -11.53
C HIS A 32 17.12 -4.87 -10.67
N LYS A 33 18.03 -3.92 -10.92
CA LYS A 33 19.26 -3.73 -10.12
C LYS A 33 18.95 -3.57 -8.64
N TYR A 34 17.91 -2.81 -8.30
CA TYR A 34 17.47 -2.66 -6.92
C TYR A 34 17.05 -4.00 -6.29
N PHE A 35 16.28 -4.83 -6.98
CA PHE A 35 15.85 -6.13 -6.45
C PHE A 35 17.01 -7.12 -6.31
N THR A 36 17.95 -7.14 -7.27
CA THR A 36 19.18 -7.94 -7.17
C THR A 36 20.02 -7.52 -5.96
N GLN A 37 20.26 -6.22 -5.79
CA GLN A 37 20.97 -5.70 -4.61
C GLN A 37 20.23 -5.99 -3.30
N MET A 38 18.90 -5.95 -3.32
CA MET A 38 18.09 -6.26 -2.14
C MET A 38 18.21 -7.73 -1.76
N ARG A 39 18.28 -8.64 -2.75
CA ARG A 39 18.55 -10.06 -2.52
C ARG A 39 19.94 -10.29 -1.92
N GLU A 40 20.97 -9.67 -2.47
CA GLU A 40 22.32 -9.75 -1.90
C GLU A 40 22.38 -9.24 -0.46
N LYS A 41 21.60 -8.21 -0.11
CA LYS A 41 21.51 -7.71 1.27
C LYS A 41 20.70 -8.61 2.19
N GLU A 42 19.69 -9.32 1.66
CA GLU A 42 18.97 -10.35 2.40
C GLU A 42 19.92 -11.49 2.79
N ASP A 43 20.75 -11.95 1.83
CA ASP A 43 21.75 -13.00 2.08
C ASP A 43 22.81 -12.56 3.13
N LYS A 44 23.05 -11.25 3.26
CA LYS A 44 23.92 -10.64 4.29
C LYS A 44 23.18 -10.22 5.57
N GLU A 45 21.94 -10.67 5.78
CA GLU A 45 21.05 -10.29 6.90
C GLU A 45 20.84 -8.78 7.13
N SER A 46 21.16 -7.96 6.13
CA SER A 46 21.13 -6.50 6.18
C SER A 46 19.73 -5.94 5.86
N VAL A 47 18.75 -6.82 5.63
CA VAL A 47 17.34 -6.51 5.39
C VAL A 47 16.48 -7.43 6.26
N LYS A 48 15.50 -6.89 7.00
CA LYS A 48 14.62 -7.66 7.90
C LYS A 48 13.15 -7.29 7.73
N TYR A 49 12.26 -8.25 7.90
CA TYR A 49 10.82 -7.99 7.89
C TYR A 49 10.37 -7.26 9.16
N HIS A 50 9.70 -6.12 9.04
CA HIS A 50 9.05 -5.46 10.18
C HIS A 50 7.97 -4.46 9.75
N LEU A 51 6.77 -4.53 10.34
CA LEU A 51 5.67 -3.60 10.07
C LEU A 51 5.70 -2.35 10.95
N PHE A 52 5.78 -2.53 12.28
CA PHE A 52 5.49 -1.46 13.24
C PHE A 52 6.67 -0.52 13.52
N ILE A 53 7.88 -1.06 13.67
CA ILE A 53 9.08 -0.28 14.05
C ILE A 53 9.84 0.21 12.80
N SER A 54 9.51 -0.30 11.60
CA SER A 54 10.21 0.04 10.34
C SER A 54 10.39 1.55 10.09
N PRO A 55 9.37 2.42 10.25
CA PRO A 55 9.56 3.86 10.09
C PRO A 55 10.59 4.46 11.05
N LEU A 56 10.57 4.03 12.31
CA LEU A 56 11.47 4.53 13.36
C LEU A 56 12.90 4.01 13.14
N THR A 57 13.08 2.71 12.90
CA THR A 57 14.41 2.13 12.67
C THR A 57 15.07 2.68 11.41
N ASN A 58 14.30 2.89 10.33
CA ASN A 58 14.84 3.47 9.10
C ASN A 58 15.17 4.95 9.25
N PHE A 59 14.42 5.69 10.08
CA PHE A 59 14.79 7.06 10.44
C PHE A 59 16.09 7.09 11.25
N LEU A 60 16.18 6.27 12.30
CA LEU A 60 17.38 6.17 13.16
C LEU A 60 18.63 5.76 12.37
N ARG A 61 18.50 4.85 11.39
CA ARG A 61 19.59 4.48 10.47
C ARG A 61 20.15 5.68 9.70
N ASN A 62 19.30 6.63 9.32
CA ASN A 62 19.71 7.80 8.53
C ASN A 62 20.21 8.96 9.41
N THR A 63 20.15 8.82 10.74
CA THR A 63 20.69 9.81 11.68
C THR A 63 22.17 9.51 11.90
N PHE A 64 23.02 10.51 11.66
CA PHE A 64 24.49 10.41 11.63
C PHE A 64 25.18 10.04 12.98
N TRP A 65 24.42 9.66 14.00
CA TRP A 65 24.88 9.55 15.40
C TRP A 65 25.01 8.12 15.92
N LEU A 66 24.65 7.10 15.13
CA LEU A 66 24.72 5.70 15.56
C LEU A 66 25.96 5.00 14.97
N PRO A 67 26.88 4.47 15.79
CA PRO A 67 28.14 3.86 15.33
C PRO A 67 27.99 2.42 14.82
N PHE A 68 26.77 1.96 14.52
CA PHE A 68 26.50 0.58 14.10
C PHE A 68 25.53 0.52 12.92
N GLU A 69 25.76 -0.44 12.02
CA GLU A 69 24.89 -0.69 10.88
C GLU A 69 23.57 -1.33 11.33
N ILE A 70 22.47 -0.57 11.18
CA ILE A 70 21.13 -1.09 11.44
C ILE A 70 20.56 -1.66 10.12
N ALA A 71 20.20 -2.94 10.15
CA ALA A 71 19.52 -3.60 9.02
C ALA A 71 18.26 -2.83 8.61
N GLU A 72 18.05 -2.66 7.30
CA GLU A 72 16.86 -1.98 6.77
C GLU A 72 15.62 -2.83 7.06
N ARG A 73 14.57 -2.21 7.60
CA ARG A 73 13.34 -2.92 7.96
C ARG A 73 12.17 -2.52 7.08
N GLY A 74 11.38 -3.48 6.64
CA GLY A 74 10.22 -3.24 5.78
C GLY A 74 9.32 -4.46 5.64
N ASN A 75 8.18 -4.28 4.97
CA ASN A 75 7.32 -5.38 4.54
C ASN A 75 7.35 -5.51 3.01
N CYS A 76 6.61 -6.47 2.45
CA CYS A 76 6.52 -6.68 1.01
C CYS A 76 6.13 -5.38 0.27
N ALA A 77 5.17 -4.60 0.79
CA ALA A 77 4.75 -3.35 0.17
C ALA A 77 5.87 -2.31 0.11
N ARG A 78 6.70 -2.20 1.15
CA ARG A 78 7.87 -1.31 1.20
C ARG A 78 8.91 -1.71 0.18
N TRP A 79 9.24 -3.00 0.08
CA TRP A 79 10.26 -3.48 -0.85
C TRP A 79 9.82 -3.32 -2.30
N ILE A 80 8.58 -3.69 -2.61
CA ILE A 80 8.00 -3.51 -3.95
C ILE A 80 7.90 -2.03 -4.30
N SER A 81 7.39 -1.18 -3.41
CA SER A 81 7.27 0.25 -3.69
C SER A 81 8.61 0.98 -3.79
N SER A 82 9.68 0.49 -3.14
CA SER A 82 11.04 0.95 -3.40
C SER A 82 11.50 0.61 -4.82
N GLY A 83 11.23 -0.60 -5.29
CA GLY A 83 11.53 -0.99 -6.68
C GLY A 83 10.76 -0.13 -7.68
N LEU A 84 9.46 0.06 -7.45
CA LEU A 84 8.62 0.97 -8.26
C LEU A 84 9.10 2.42 -8.23
N TYR A 85 9.69 2.87 -7.12
CA TYR A 85 10.29 4.21 -7.02
C TYR A 85 11.55 4.32 -7.89
N ARG A 86 12.36 3.26 -7.95
CA ARG A 86 13.53 3.19 -8.85
C ARG A 86 13.14 3.10 -10.33
N ALA A 87 11.99 2.52 -10.63
CA ALA A 87 11.40 2.54 -11.97
C ALA A 87 10.75 3.89 -12.34
N ASP A 88 10.76 4.87 -11.43
CA ASP A 88 10.00 6.11 -11.58
C ASP A 88 8.53 5.84 -11.95
N VAL A 89 7.87 4.93 -11.21
CA VAL A 89 6.42 4.64 -11.34
C VAL A 89 5.65 5.16 -10.12
N VAL A 90 6.33 5.32 -8.99
CA VAL A 90 5.82 6.03 -7.80
C VAL A 90 6.76 7.16 -7.43
N THR A 91 6.20 8.21 -6.83
CA THR A 91 6.97 9.36 -6.31
C THR A 91 7.61 9.11 -4.95
N ARG A 92 7.14 8.09 -4.21
CA ARG A 92 7.71 7.68 -2.93
C ARG A 92 7.32 6.25 -2.55
N PRO A 93 8.21 5.51 -1.86
CA PRO A 93 7.86 4.22 -1.29
C PRO A 93 6.84 4.32 -0.14
N SER A 94 6.13 3.22 0.16
CA SER A 94 5.20 3.11 1.26
C SER A 94 5.12 1.68 1.81
N LEU A 95 4.89 1.56 3.12
CA LEU A 95 4.60 0.28 3.78
C LEU A 95 3.15 -0.21 3.54
N TRP A 96 2.29 0.63 2.93
CA TRP A 96 0.86 0.36 2.85
C TRP A 96 0.42 0.16 1.39
N PRO A 97 -0.04 -1.05 0.99
CA PRO A 97 -0.38 -1.34 -0.40
C PRO A 97 -1.34 -0.32 -1.03
N ARG A 98 -2.40 0.06 -0.32
CA ARG A 98 -3.36 1.06 -0.81
C ARG A 98 -2.73 2.45 -0.95
N SER A 99 -1.77 2.83 -0.11
CA SER A 99 -1.01 4.08 -0.33
C SER A 99 -0.10 4.00 -1.56
N VAL A 100 0.49 2.84 -1.86
CA VAL A 100 1.27 2.63 -3.10
C VAL A 100 0.36 2.80 -4.31
N TRP A 101 -0.79 2.13 -4.31
CA TRP A 101 -1.80 2.24 -5.36
C TRP A 101 -2.22 3.70 -5.60
N ILE A 102 -2.57 4.43 -4.55
CA ILE A 102 -2.95 5.85 -4.64
C ILE A 102 -1.80 6.69 -5.18
N ASN A 103 -0.56 6.37 -4.79
CA ASN A 103 0.60 7.11 -5.27
C ASN A 103 0.78 6.95 -6.78
N MET A 104 0.74 5.70 -7.28
CA MET A 104 0.82 5.38 -8.70
C MET A 104 -0.30 6.08 -9.48
N PHE A 105 -1.55 5.98 -9.00
CA PHE A 105 -2.71 6.49 -9.71
C PHE A 105 -2.79 8.03 -9.73
N GLU A 106 -2.71 8.67 -8.56
CA GLU A 106 -2.96 10.12 -8.46
C GLU A 106 -1.73 10.98 -8.81
N ASN A 107 -0.53 10.40 -8.76
CA ASN A 107 0.74 11.10 -9.04
C ASN A 107 1.41 10.64 -10.33
N SER A 108 0.74 9.87 -11.18
CA SER A 108 1.27 9.39 -12.46
C SER A 108 1.87 10.48 -13.34
N HIS A 109 1.22 11.65 -13.38
CA HIS A 109 1.69 12.85 -14.08
C HIS A 109 3.09 13.33 -13.65
N ARG A 110 3.63 12.84 -12.53
CA ARG A 110 4.93 13.21 -11.97
C ARG A 110 5.99 12.12 -12.12
N THR A 111 5.66 11.03 -12.82
CA THR A 111 6.51 9.84 -12.93
C THR A 111 6.72 9.48 -14.40
N ALA A 112 7.42 8.41 -14.72
CA ALA A 112 7.57 7.91 -16.08
C ALA A 112 6.22 7.50 -16.71
N ALA A 113 5.19 7.27 -15.90
CA ALA A 113 3.84 6.95 -16.35
C ALA A 113 3.01 8.18 -16.77
N LYS A 114 3.61 9.38 -16.87
CA LYS A 114 3.05 10.74 -17.10
C LYS A 114 1.68 10.83 -17.79
N GLU A 115 1.47 10.05 -18.85
CA GLU A 115 0.28 10.10 -19.68
C GLU A 115 -0.88 9.30 -19.08
N PRO A 116 -2.10 9.88 -18.95
CA PRO A 116 -3.27 9.16 -18.45
C PRO A 116 -3.60 7.89 -19.23
N GLN A 117 -3.26 7.83 -20.52
CA GLN A 117 -3.47 6.68 -21.41
C GLN A 117 -2.50 5.53 -21.12
N ASN A 118 -1.37 5.84 -20.48
CA ASN A 118 -0.35 4.87 -20.13
C ASN A 118 -0.72 4.06 -18.88
N ILE A 119 -1.83 4.41 -18.21
CA ILE A 119 -2.29 3.78 -16.99
C ILE A 119 -3.66 3.17 -17.20
N SER A 120 -3.75 1.88 -16.92
CA SER A 120 -5.00 1.12 -16.90
C SER A 120 -5.24 0.55 -15.50
N VAL A 121 -6.40 0.80 -14.93
CA VAL A 121 -6.82 0.18 -13.67
C VAL A 121 -7.65 -1.07 -13.99
N VAL A 122 -7.19 -2.21 -13.50
CA VAL A 122 -7.85 -3.51 -13.72
C VAL A 122 -8.32 -4.08 -12.39
N SER A 123 -9.63 -4.32 -12.26
CA SER A 123 -10.22 -5.00 -11.10
C SER A 123 -10.45 -6.48 -11.43
N TYR A 124 -9.82 -7.37 -10.69
CA TYR A 124 -10.06 -8.80 -10.72
C TYR A 124 -11.02 -9.14 -9.59
N ARG A 125 -12.21 -9.61 -9.93
CA ARG A 125 -13.15 -10.19 -8.97
C ARG A 125 -12.75 -11.63 -8.68
N ARG A 126 -12.85 -12.03 -7.41
CA ARG A 126 -12.57 -13.41 -7.01
C ARG A 126 -13.50 -14.41 -7.72
N ILE A 127 -13.00 -15.61 -7.97
CA ILE A 127 -13.78 -16.70 -8.56
C ILE A 127 -14.62 -17.35 -7.46
N LYS A 128 -15.93 -17.10 -7.44
CA LYS A 128 -16.79 -17.49 -6.32
C LYS A 128 -16.95 -19.00 -6.15
N HIS A 129 -16.94 -19.77 -7.24
CA HIS A 129 -17.10 -21.23 -7.22
C HIS A 129 -15.77 -21.98 -7.04
N ALA A 130 -14.63 -21.32 -7.26
CA ALA A 130 -13.29 -21.90 -7.12
C ALA A 130 -12.62 -21.45 -5.81
N LYS A 131 -13.30 -21.70 -4.68
CA LYS A 131 -12.77 -21.34 -3.35
C LYS A 131 -11.72 -22.33 -2.91
N LEU A 132 -10.59 -21.82 -2.43
CA LEU A 132 -9.63 -22.64 -1.70
C LEU A 132 -10.13 -22.89 -0.28
N SER A 133 -9.90 -24.10 0.23
CA SER A 133 -10.30 -24.54 1.58
C SER A 133 -9.68 -23.74 2.74
N TYR A 134 -8.69 -22.90 2.45
CA TYR A 134 -8.02 -22.01 3.39
C TYR A 134 -7.97 -20.58 2.86
N GLY A 135 -8.13 -19.61 3.76
CA GLY A 135 -8.15 -18.18 3.47
C GLY A 135 -9.53 -17.56 3.72
N ILE A 136 -9.55 -16.37 4.31
CA ILE A 136 -10.80 -15.65 4.60
C ILE A 136 -11.40 -15.14 3.29
N ASP A 137 -12.68 -15.47 3.07
CA ASP A 137 -13.53 -14.81 2.08
C ASP A 137 -13.59 -13.31 2.42
N ALA A 138 -12.75 -12.52 1.76
CA ALA A 138 -12.62 -11.11 2.07
C ALA A 138 -12.81 -10.27 0.81
N LYS A 139 -13.70 -9.27 0.92
CA LYS A 139 -13.52 -8.00 0.21
C LYS A 139 -12.56 -7.19 1.07
N PRO A 140 -11.25 -7.16 0.78
CA PRO A 140 -10.28 -6.65 1.73
C PRO A 140 -10.48 -5.13 1.92
N ILE A 141 -11.12 -4.74 3.02
CA ILE A 141 -11.15 -3.34 3.48
C ILE A 141 -9.76 -3.05 4.05
N GLN A 142 -8.83 -2.62 3.19
CA GLN A 142 -7.48 -2.24 3.63
C GLN A 142 -7.44 -0.75 3.95
N PRO A 143 -7.05 -0.33 5.16
CA PRO A 143 -6.84 1.07 5.43
C PRO A 143 -5.72 1.62 4.54
N VAL A 144 -5.82 2.90 4.15
CA VAL A 144 -4.79 3.56 3.32
C VAL A 144 -3.44 3.64 4.06
N ALA A 145 -3.51 3.95 5.35
CA ALA A 145 -2.44 3.92 6.35
C ALA A 145 -3.08 4.16 7.74
N PRO A 146 -2.39 3.90 8.85
CA PRO A 146 -2.86 4.26 10.19
C PRO A 146 -3.25 5.73 10.28
N LEU A 147 -4.36 6.01 10.96
CA LEU A 147 -4.86 7.37 11.25
C LEU A 147 -5.18 8.23 10.01
N GLN A 148 -5.31 7.63 8.83
CA GLN A 148 -5.72 8.29 7.59
C GLN A 148 -7.16 7.94 7.20
N SER A 149 -8.09 8.14 8.13
CA SER A 149 -9.50 7.75 7.95
C SER A 149 -10.18 8.50 6.80
N ILE A 150 -9.93 9.80 6.67
CA ILE A 150 -10.49 10.63 5.58
C ILE A 150 -10.02 10.11 4.22
N ARG A 151 -8.72 9.85 4.08
CA ARG A 151 -8.14 9.30 2.85
C ARG A 151 -8.69 7.90 2.59
N SER A 152 -8.89 7.08 3.63
CA SER A 152 -9.51 5.77 3.50
C SER A 152 -10.96 5.84 3.01
N LEU A 153 -11.71 6.90 3.35
CA LEU A 153 -13.03 7.15 2.80
C LEU A 153 -12.96 7.48 1.30
N PHE A 154 -12.00 8.30 0.85
CA PHE A 154 -11.86 8.60 -0.58
C PHE A 154 -11.44 7.39 -1.43
N TYR A 155 -10.83 6.37 -0.84
CA TYR A 155 -10.34 5.20 -1.57
C TYR A 155 -10.91 3.89 -1.00
N TRP A 156 -12.13 3.95 -0.45
CA TRP A 156 -12.76 2.82 0.21
C TRP A 156 -13.02 1.67 -0.77
N ASP A 157 -13.56 2.03 -1.94
CA ASP A 157 -13.79 1.18 -3.10
C ASP A 157 -12.84 1.57 -4.22
N LEU A 158 -11.94 0.64 -4.60
CA LEU A 158 -10.99 0.85 -5.69
C LEU A 158 -11.56 0.43 -7.05
N GLU A 159 -12.61 -0.41 -7.11
CA GLU A 159 -13.20 -0.88 -8.36
C GLU A 159 -13.90 0.24 -9.13
N ARG A 160 -14.35 1.30 -8.45
CA ARG A 160 -14.88 2.51 -9.10
C ARG A 160 -13.85 3.25 -9.97
N PHE A 161 -12.56 2.99 -9.77
CA PHE A 161 -11.49 3.55 -10.59
C PHE A 161 -11.10 2.61 -11.74
N ALA A 162 -11.63 1.38 -11.79
CA ALA A 162 -11.26 0.37 -12.77
C ALA A 162 -11.79 0.71 -14.16
N ASP A 163 -10.88 0.77 -15.14
CA ASP A 163 -11.24 0.86 -16.56
C ASP A 163 -11.80 -0.47 -17.07
N VAL A 164 -11.35 -1.58 -16.48
CA VAL A 164 -11.74 -2.94 -16.82
C VAL A 164 -12.00 -3.78 -15.57
N ILE A 165 -13.08 -4.56 -15.59
CA ILE A 165 -13.40 -5.58 -14.59
C ILE A 165 -13.24 -6.95 -15.23
N VAL A 166 -12.47 -7.81 -14.59
CA VAL A 166 -12.27 -9.21 -14.97
C VAL A 166 -12.97 -10.06 -13.94
N GLU A 167 -13.87 -10.94 -14.38
CA GLU A 167 -14.58 -11.86 -13.50
C GLU A 167 -14.73 -13.22 -14.17
N VAL A 168 -14.94 -14.27 -13.38
CA VAL A 168 -15.33 -15.58 -13.91
C VAL A 168 -16.77 -15.84 -13.47
N PRO A 169 -17.72 -16.00 -14.41
CA PRO A 169 -19.11 -16.27 -14.10
C PRO A 169 -19.27 -17.51 -13.21
N GLU A 170 -20.33 -17.56 -12.40
CA GLU A 170 -20.51 -18.64 -11.42
C GLU A 170 -20.59 -20.04 -12.05
N THR A 171 -21.10 -20.14 -13.27
CA THR A 171 -21.24 -21.40 -14.02
C THR A 171 -20.14 -21.61 -15.07
N GLY A 172 -19.19 -20.68 -15.20
CA GLY A 172 -18.18 -20.70 -16.25
C GLY A 172 -16.79 -21.04 -15.73
N ILE A 173 -15.92 -21.47 -16.64
CA ILE A 173 -14.47 -21.63 -16.38
C ILE A 173 -13.63 -20.57 -17.09
N THR A 174 -14.28 -19.72 -17.90
CA THR A 174 -13.65 -18.68 -18.72
C THR A 174 -13.90 -17.32 -18.10
N ALA A 175 -12.85 -16.50 -18.02
CA ALA A 175 -12.99 -15.13 -17.56
C ALA A 175 -13.71 -14.26 -18.60
N THR A 176 -14.64 -13.43 -18.14
CA THR A 176 -15.26 -12.35 -18.88
C THR A 176 -14.57 -11.03 -18.53
N VAL A 177 -14.57 -10.12 -19.50
CA VAL A 177 -13.91 -8.81 -19.39
C VAL A 177 -14.94 -7.73 -19.71
N GLU A 178 -15.29 -6.94 -18.70
CA GLU A 178 -16.21 -5.80 -18.81
C GLU A 178 -15.42 -4.50 -18.82
N ARG A 179 -15.56 -3.69 -19.87
CA ARG A 179 -14.98 -2.35 -19.92
C ARG A 179 -15.95 -1.35 -19.29
N LYS A 180 -15.51 -0.60 -18.28
CA LYS A 180 -16.30 0.47 -17.68
C LYS A 180 -16.30 1.71 -18.57
N THR A 181 -17.47 2.32 -18.72
CA THR A 181 -17.67 3.51 -19.56
C THR A 181 -17.21 4.81 -18.88
N ASN A 182 -17.35 4.91 -17.55
CA ASN A 182 -16.99 6.11 -16.80
C ASN A 182 -16.22 5.80 -15.51
N PRO A 183 -14.98 5.27 -15.61
CA PRO A 183 -14.13 5.04 -14.45
C PRO A 183 -13.70 6.37 -13.81
N GLN A 184 -13.64 6.42 -12.48
CA GLN A 184 -13.15 7.60 -11.77
C GLN A 184 -11.69 7.89 -12.16
N LYS A 185 -11.43 9.08 -12.70
CA LYS A 185 -10.08 9.53 -13.07
C LYS A 185 -9.39 10.29 -11.94
N PRO A 186 -8.05 10.45 -11.96
CA PRO A 186 -7.32 11.23 -10.95
C PRO A 186 -7.94 12.62 -10.73
N SER A 187 -7.89 13.12 -9.49
CA SER A 187 -8.59 14.36 -9.12
C SER A 187 -7.70 15.31 -8.32
N LYS A 188 -7.73 16.59 -8.70
CA LYS A 188 -7.07 17.67 -7.94
C LYS A 188 -7.56 17.73 -6.49
N LEU A 189 -8.86 17.53 -6.25
CA LEU A 189 -9.42 17.53 -4.90
C LEU A 189 -8.83 16.40 -4.04
N ARG A 190 -8.78 15.18 -4.57
CA ARG A 190 -8.18 14.05 -3.84
C ARG A 190 -6.67 14.22 -3.67
N ASN A 191 -6.00 14.87 -4.62
CA ASN A 191 -4.61 15.25 -4.48
C ASN A 191 -4.35 16.24 -3.33
N ILE A 192 -5.28 17.16 -3.04
CA ILE A 192 -5.19 18.02 -1.85
C ILE A 192 -5.25 17.17 -0.57
N VAL A 193 -6.16 16.20 -0.50
CA VAL A 193 -6.26 15.26 0.65
C VAL A 193 -5.03 14.35 0.76
N ASN A 194 -4.32 14.12 -0.35
CA ASN A 194 -3.05 13.40 -0.39
C ASN A 194 -1.82 14.26 -0.06
N ALA A 195 -1.98 15.58 0.14
CA ALA A 195 -0.89 16.47 0.51
C ALA A 195 -0.39 16.18 1.93
N ARG A 196 0.91 16.39 2.17
CA ARG A 196 1.57 16.10 3.47
C ARG A 196 0.85 16.78 4.65
N PHE A 197 0.41 18.02 4.45
CA PHE A 197 -0.31 18.79 5.46
C PHE A 197 -1.61 18.11 5.89
N PHE A 198 -2.47 17.73 4.93
CA PHE A 198 -3.75 17.05 5.22
C PHE A 198 -3.57 15.64 5.80
N ILE A 199 -2.52 14.93 5.38
CA ILE A 199 -2.15 13.66 5.99
C ILE A 199 -1.78 13.85 7.47
N GLY A 200 -0.98 14.87 7.79
CA GLY A 200 -0.59 15.21 9.15
C GLY A 200 -1.79 15.60 10.02
N THR A 201 -2.65 16.49 9.53
CA THR A 201 -3.85 16.91 10.26
C THR A 201 -4.84 15.77 10.47
N SER A 202 -5.08 14.91 9.46
CA SER A 202 -5.90 13.70 9.61
C SER A 202 -5.37 12.78 10.69
N ALA A 203 -4.04 12.59 10.76
CA ALA A 203 -3.42 11.74 11.76
C ALA A 203 -3.61 12.31 13.18
N ILE A 204 -3.40 13.61 13.34
CA ILE A 204 -3.59 14.33 14.61
C ILE A 204 -5.06 14.26 15.05
N ILE A 205 -6.01 14.56 14.16
CA ILE A 205 -7.45 14.53 14.48
C ILE A 205 -7.86 13.11 14.90
N THR A 206 -7.45 12.09 14.14
CA THR A 206 -7.80 10.69 14.47
C THR A 206 -7.20 10.31 15.82
N PHE A 207 -5.94 10.69 16.08
CA PHE A 207 -5.31 10.47 17.39
C PHE A 207 -6.04 11.19 18.52
N MET A 208 -6.47 12.44 18.33
CA MET A 208 -7.25 13.20 19.32
C MET A 208 -8.61 12.54 19.61
N VAL A 209 -9.31 12.05 18.59
CA VAL A 209 -10.58 11.32 18.74
C VAL A 209 -10.38 10.03 19.52
N ILE A 210 -9.36 9.23 19.15
CA ILE A 210 -9.00 8.00 19.88
C ILE A 210 -8.68 8.34 21.34
N ARG A 211 -7.83 9.34 21.59
CA ARG A 211 -7.48 9.78 22.95
C ARG A 211 -8.71 10.23 23.74
N ARG A 212 -9.67 10.94 23.12
CA ARG A 212 -10.91 11.38 23.76
C ARG A 212 -11.83 10.21 24.09
N GLN A 213 -11.97 9.23 23.18
CA GLN A 213 -12.72 7.99 23.40
C GLN A 213 -12.10 7.16 24.53
N TYR A 214 -10.78 6.94 24.51
CA TYR A 214 -10.06 6.24 25.58
C TYR A 214 -10.23 6.91 26.95
N ARG A 215 -10.21 8.26 27.00
CA ARG A 215 -10.48 9.00 28.25
C ARG A 215 -11.91 8.81 28.78
N LYS A 216 -12.88 8.54 27.92
CA LYS A 216 -14.26 8.23 28.33
C LYS A 216 -14.41 6.79 28.80
N ILE A 217 -13.70 5.86 28.17
CA ILE A 217 -13.80 4.41 28.43
C ILE A 217 -12.96 3.97 29.65
N LEU A 218 -11.90 4.70 30.00
CA LEU A 218 -11.06 4.42 31.18
C LEU A 218 -11.29 5.44 32.31
N PRO A 219 -12.37 5.33 33.10
CA PRO A 219 -12.53 6.15 34.30
C PRO A 219 -11.63 5.68 35.46
N HIS A 220 -11.04 4.47 35.40
CA HIS A 220 -10.27 3.91 36.50
C HIS A 220 -8.87 4.54 36.66
N ARG A 221 -8.64 5.10 37.85
CA ARG A 221 -7.43 5.86 38.25
C ARG A 221 -6.11 5.08 38.16
N SER A 222 -6.12 3.76 38.00
CA SER A 222 -4.92 2.90 38.01
C SER A 222 -4.04 3.02 36.75
N LEU A 223 -4.63 3.30 35.57
CA LEU A 223 -3.86 3.40 34.30
C LEU A 223 -3.24 4.78 34.03
N ARG A 224 -3.52 5.80 34.87
CA ARG A 224 -2.93 7.13 34.72
C ARG A 224 -1.42 7.16 35.02
N ARG A 225 -0.87 6.15 35.71
CA ARG A 225 0.57 6.07 36.00
C ARG A 225 1.39 5.64 34.78
N LEU A 226 0.87 4.79 33.89
CA LEU A 226 1.62 4.35 32.70
C LEU A 226 1.82 5.46 31.65
N PHE A 227 0.86 6.38 31.50
CA PHE A 227 0.97 7.46 30.51
C PHE A 227 1.74 8.70 30.97
N ARG A 228 2.08 8.83 32.26
CA ARG A 228 3.01 9.88 32.74
C ARG A 228 4.46 9.59 32.35
N PHE A 229 4.79 8.37 31.94
CA PHE A 229 6.15 8.00 31.53
C PHE A 229 6.50 8.44 30.10
N PHE A 230 5.51 8.73 29.25
CA PHE A 230 5.72 9.15 27.84
C PHE A 230 5.54 10.67 27.63
N SER A 231 5.49 11.45 28.70
CA SER A 231 5.23 12.90 28.69
C SER A 231 6.38 13.72 29.30
N LYS A 232 7.55 13.12 29.49
CA LYS A 232 8.80 13.83 29.78
C LYS A 232 9.75 13.62 28.62
#